data_AF-A0A176VXQ8-F1
#
_entry.id   AF-A0A176VXQ8-F1
#
_cell.length_a   1.000
_cell.length_b   1.000
_cell.length_c   1.000
_cell.angle_alpha   90.00
_cell.angle_beta   90.00
_cell.angle_gamma   90.00
#
_symmetry.space_group_name_H-M   'P 1'
#
loop_
_entity.id
_entity.type
_entity.pdbx_description
1 polymer ?
#
loop_
_entity_poly.entity_id
_entity_poly.type
_entity_poly.pdbx_seq_one_letter_code
_entity_poly.pdbx_strand_id
1 'polypeptide(L)'
;MEHNGEPRVRKINDNVYEFCNPDNPSVEIIFVHGIQMGNEDVSKPHLSTWKVKSEKADAPTEYWPQTFFAKDEHLTSKNISVRALTACYDAAKDRTDNRGRLDIYNIAENFVNSMIGSDRVCVGQRAGVPVIMVGHSFGGLLIMELVDHISKKARQNGSAYKNLPKFLNNLKGFFFYSTPHLALQDAVVQRLFPSGDNVPVVRTYNALTTLFKQLNKDVARLHEGMTKYAANHGIEVSGAFESNETDLGDNLEPIKIVTEASAGCGAGTLSAIREDHFNVCRPTDVQSSNYQALADFVVRIVNREKEEHSDAAGLDLPEVGKKVFLFHLEARRENYGSENQSPNWRFLAYLDHQVNLSTSALASPTTALSIVAAV
;
A
#
# COMPACT_ATOMS: atom_id res chain seq x y z
N MET A 1 9.78 41.46 -0.42
CA MET A 1 10.29 40.41 0.49
C MET A 1 9.42 39.19 0.26
N GLU A 2 9.83 38.34 -0.68
CA GLU A 2 9.13 37.09 -0.97
C GLU A 2 9.30 36.15 0.23
N HIS A 3 8.18 35.66 0.75
CA HIS A 3 8.20 34.60 1.74
C HIS A 3 8.81 33.35 1.08
N ASN A 4 10.04 33.00 1.49
CA ASN A 4 10.61 31.67 1.32
C ASN A 4 9.71 30.67 2.07
N GLY A 5 8.64 30.22 1.43
CA GLY A 5 7.73 29.23 1.96
C GLY A 5 8.32 27.85 1.76
N GLU A 6 8.75 27.19 2.83
CA GLU A 6 8.97 25.75 2.82
C GLU A 6 7.76 25.06 2.17
N PRO A 7 7.95 24.02 1.33
CA PRO A 7 6.83 23.25 0.80
C PRO A 7 6.02 22.67 1.96
N ARG A 8 4.82 23.24 2.18
CA ARG A 8 3.96 22.85 3.30
C ARG A 8 3.15 21.63 2.92
N VAL A 9 3.62 20.46 3.33
CA VAL A 9 2.81 19.24 3.35
C VAL A 9 1.61 19.48 4.26
N ARG A 10 0.40 19.16 3.78
CA ARG A 10 -0.83 19.44 4.51
C ARG A 10 -1.05 18.38 5.59
N LYS A 11 -1.06 18.79 6.86
CA LYS A 11 -1.54 17.94 7.96
C LYS A 11 -3.08 17.86 7.90
N ILE A 12 -3.64 16.67 7.69
CA ILE A 12 -5.11 16.47 7.71
C ILE A 12 -5.59 16.15 9.14
N ASN A 13 -4.87 15.27 9.82
CA ASN A 13 -5.05 14.92 11.22
C ASN A 13 -3.70 14.49 11.83
N ASP A 14 -3.68 14.01 13.07
CA ASP A 14 -2.43 13.63 13.76
C ASP A 14 -1.70 12.43 13.14
N ASN A 15 -2.42 11.59 12.40
CA ASN A 15 -1.91 10.35 11.82
C ASN A 15 -1.76 10.40 10.29
N VAL A 16 -2.20 11.48 9.63
CA VAL A 16 -2.23 11.57 8.16
C VAL A 16 -1.80 12.95 7.68
N TYR A 17 -0.81 12.92 6.80
CA TYR A 17 -0.34 14.07 6.02
C TYR A 17 -0.57 13.81 4.53
N GLU A 18 -0.76 14.87 3.77
CA GLU A 18 -1.07 14.83 2.35
C GLU A 18 -0.03 15.65 1.57
N PHE A 19 0.72 14.96 0.70
CA PHE A 19 1.72 15.55 -0.18
C PHE A 19 1.06 16.27 -1.36
N CYS A 20 0.08 15.62 -1.99
CA CYS A 20 -0.68 16.18 -3.11
C CYS A 20 -2.10 15.58 -3.17
N ASN A 21 -3.05 16.39 -3.66
CA ASN A 21 -4.47 16.05 -3.72
C ASN A 21 -5.14 16.68 -4.94
N PRO A 22 -5.00 16.08 -6.12
CA PRO A 22 -5.75 16.52 -7.29
C PRO A 22 -7.24 16.21 -7.10
N ASP A 23 -8.12 17.02 -7.72
CA ASP A 23 -9.57 16.88 -7.58
C ASP A 23 -10.05 15.47 -7.99
N ASN A 24 -9.56 15.00 -9.13
CA ASN A 24 -9.83 13.68 -9.70
C ASN A 24 -8.51 12.89 -9.84
N PRO A 25 -8.04 12.22 -8.77
CA PRO A 25 -6.89 11.34 -8.83
C PRO A 25 -7.22 10.09 -9.66
N SER A 26 -6.25 9.66 -10.45
CA SER A 26 -6.25 8.36 -11.13
C SER A 26 -5.82 7.22 -10.20
N VAL A 27 -5.13 7.54 -9.10
CA VAL A 27 -4.63 6.59 -8.11
C VAL A 27 -4.44 7.29 -6.75
N GLU A 28 -4.65 6.56 -5.67
CA GLU A 28 -4.30 6.99 -4.32
C GLU A 28 -3.11 6.19 -3.80
N ILE A 29 -2.06 6.87 -3.34
CA ILE A 29 -0.85 6.24 -2.81
C ILE A 29 -0.71 6.55 -1.33
N ILE A 30 -0.50 5.50 -0.53
CA ILE A 30 -0.26 5.60 0.91
C ILE A 30 1.19 5.24 1.20
N PHE A 31 1.96 6.24 1.60
CA PHE A 31 3.36 6.11 2.00
C PHE A 31 3.50 5.77 3.48
N VAL A 32 4.18 4.67 3.78
CA VAL A 32 4.44 4.17 5.13
C VAL A 32 5.96 4.14 5.36
N HIS A 33 6.44 5.02 6.23
CA HIS A 33 7.87 5.27 6.41
C HIS A 33 8.58 4.12 7.15
N GLY A 34 9.90 4.00 6.98
CA GLY A 34 10.70 3.09 7.79
C GLY A 34 10.95 3.63 9.21
N ILE A 35 11.76 2.87 9.97
CA ILE A 35 12.41 3.44 11.15
C ILE A 35 13.61 4.22 10.65
N GLN A 36 13.69 5.50 10.99
CA GLN A 36 14.87 6.29 10.68
C GLN A 36 15.93 6.06 11.74
N MET A 37 17.13 5.72 11.28
CA MET A 37 18.30 5.42 12.09
C MET A 37 19.43 6.36 11.68
N GLY A 38 20.43 6.52 12.55
CA GLY A 38 21.57 7.44 12.31
C GLY A 38 21.37 8.85 12.88
N ASN A 39 22.10 9.82 12.31
CA ASN A 39 22.21 11.21 12.79
C ASN A 39 21.19 12.18 12.18
N GLU A 40 20.20 11.69 11.43
CA GLU A 40 19.22 12.55 10.78
C GLU A 40 18.21 13.16 11.75
N ASP A 41 17.60 14.28 11.37
CA ASP A 41 16.47 14.85 12.09
C ASP A 41 15.23 13.93 11.99
N VAL A 42 15.07 13.10 13.02
CA VAL A 42 13.98 12.14 13.21
C VAL A 42 12.69 12.76 13.76
N SER A 43 12.55 14.09 13.77
CA SER A 43 11.36 14.74 14.34
C SER A 43 10.07 14.46 13.55
N LYS A 44 10.18 14.13 12.25
CA LYS A 44 9.05 13.86 11.34
C LYS A 44 9.38 12.74 10.33
N PRO A 45 9.49 11.47 10.77
CA PRO A 45 9.93 10.36 9.91
C PRO A 45 9.02 10.14 8.69
N HIS A 46 7.71 10.34 8.87
CA HIS A 46 6.70 10.33 7.80
C HIS A 46 6.96 11.37 6.69
N LEU A 47 7.78 12.39 6.91
CA LEU A 47 8.19 13.34 5.88
C LEU A 47 9.64 13.12 5.44
N SER A 48 10.57 12.94 6.38
CA SER A 48 12.00 12.81 6.07
C SER A 48 12.34 11.56 5.25
N THR A 49 11.54 10.49 5.31
CA THR A 49 11.76 9.29 4.47
C THR A 49 11.58 9.62 2.99
N TRP A 50 10.71 10.57 2.65
CA TRP A 50 10.31 10.87 1.28
C TRP A 50 10.88 12.20 0.77
N LYS A 51 12.07 12.57 1.25
CA LYS A 51 12.79 13.75 0.77
C LYS A 51 13.50 13.48 -0.56
N VAL A 52 13.66 14.54 -1.35
CA VAL A 52 14.63 14.55 -2.44
C VAL A 52 16.03 14.45 -1.86
N LYS A 53 16.86 13.54 -2.39
CA LYS A 53 18.27 13.47 -2.01
C LYS A 53 19.01 14.67 -2.61
N SER A 54 19.67 15.46 -1.77
CA SER A 54 20.46 16.61 -2.18
C SER A 54 21.88 16.50 -1.60
N GLU A 55 22.88 16.74 -2.44
CA GLU A 55 24.28 16.84 -2.00
C GLU A 55 24.60 18.21 -1.38
N LYS A 56 23.74 19.21 -1.61
CA LYS A 56 23.89 20.56 -1.04
C LYS A 56 23.24 20.62 0.33
N ALA A 57 24.05 20.86 1.36
CA ALA A 57 23.62 20.93 2.75
C ALA A 57 22.59 22.06 3.02
N ASP A 58 22.59 23.10 2.20
CA ASP A 58 21.71 24.27 2.28
C ASP A 58 20.49 24.19 1.32
N ALA A 59 20.33 23.08 0.59
CA ALA A 59 19.19 22.92 -0.29
C ALA A 59 17.87 23.00 0.49
N PRO A 60 16.85 23.67 -0.07
CA PRO A 60 15.53 23.68 0.53
C PRO A 60 15.02 22.24 0.64
N THR A 61 14.37 21.91 1.77
CA THR A 61 13.73 20.61 1.91
C THR A 61 12.63 20.48 0.86
N GLU A 62 12.73 19.47 0.00
CA GLU A 62 11.72 19.10 -0.97
C GLU A 62 11.26 17.65 -0.70
N TYR A 63 9.96 17.40 -0.81
CA TYR A 63 9.39 16.06 -0.71
C TYR A 63 9.01 15.58 -2.10
N TRP A 64 9.67 14.54 -2.57
CA TRP A 64 9.50 14.08 -3.95
C TRP A 64 8.05 13.64 -4.27
N PRO A 65 7.23 13.05 -3.35
CA PRO A 65 5.85 12.72 -3.69
C PRO A 65 4.98 13.95 -3.91
N GLN A 66 5.39 15.11 -3.40
CA GLN A 66 4.68 16.37 -3.62
C GLN A 66 5.01 16.98 -4.98
N THR A 67 6.23 16.77 -5.49
CA THR A 67 6.74 17.53 -6.63
C THR A 67 6.97 16.70 -7.88
N PHE A 68 7.38 15.44 -7.76
CA PHE A 68 7.81 14.63 -8.91
C PHE A 68 6.62 14.13 -9.74
N PHE A 69 5.55 13.67 -9.09
CA PHE A 69 4.37 13.15 -9.80
C PHE A 69 3.75 14.18 -10.77
N ALA A 70 3.78 15.46 -10.43
CA ALA A 70 3.24 16.53 -11.28
C ALA A 70 4.20 16.95 -12.41
N LYS A 71 5.50 16.65 -12.27
CA LYS A 71 6.56 17.01 -13.24
C LYS A 71 6.91 15.86 -14.19
N ASP A 72 6.57 14.64 -13.83
CA ASP A 72 6.94 13.44 -14.57
C ASP A 72 6.12 13.29 -15.85
N GLU A 73 6.79 13.38 -17.01
CA GLU A 73 6.20 13.18 -18.32
C GLU A 73 5.63 11.76 -18.49
N HIS A 74 6.21 10.75 -17.85
CA HIS A 74 5.74 9.37 -17.95
C HIS A 74 4.32 9.20 -17.41
N LEU A 75 3.97 9.96 -16.36
CA LEU A 75 2.64 10.02 -15.76
C LEU A 75 1.72 11.02 -16.48
N THR A 76 2.21 12.24 -16.71
CA THR A 76 1.37 13.31 -17.25
C THR A 76 0.94 13.07 -18.70
N SER A 77 1.81 12.48 -19.54
CA SER A 77 1.46 12.09 -20.92
C SER A 77 0.32 11.07 -21.02
N LYS A 78 0.10 10.29 -19.94
CA LYS A 78 -0.97 9.28 -19.84
C LYS A 78 -2.19 9.77 -19.07
N ASN A 79 -2.22 11.07 -18.74
CA ASN A 79 -3.25 11.69 -17.92
C ASN A 79 -3.43 10.94 -16.58
N ILE A 80 -2.32 10.60 -15.93
CA ILE A 80 -2.31 9.95 -14.62
C ILE A 80 -2.02 11.01 -13.56
N SER A 81 -3.01 11.22 -12.70
CA SER A 81 -2.93 12.11 -11.54
C SER A 81 -2.83 11.28 -10.26
N VAL A 82 -1.89 11.64 -9.38
CA VAL A 82 -1.64 10.91 -8.12
C VAL A 82 -2.12 11.74 -6.94
N ARG A 83 -2.91 11.14 -6.05
CA ARG A 83 -3.09 11.63 -4.68
C ARG A 83 -2.10 10.89 -3.78
N ALA A 84 -1.25 11.61 -3.06
CA ALA A 84 -0.23 11.02 -2.21
C ALA A 84 -0.44 11.41 -0.75
N LEU A 85 -0.59 10.40 0.10
CA LEU A 85 -0.78 10.48 1.54
C LEU A 85 0.39 9.81 2.24
N THR A 86 0.74 10.23 3.45
CA THR A 86 1.68 9.50 4.31
C THR A 86 1.11 9.27 5.69
N ALA A 87 1.29 8.03 6.17
CA ALA A 87 0.92 7.64 7.52
C ALA A 87 1.97 8.18 8.52
N CYS A 88 1.49 8.91 9.52
CA CYS A 88 2.28 9.34 10.66
C CYS A 88 1.98 8.42 11.84
N TYR A 89 3.00 7.69 12.27
CA TYR A 89 3.00 6.98 13.54
C TYR A 89 4.28 7.30 14.28
N ASP A 90 4.25 7.11 15.59
CA ASP A 90 5.44 7.27 16.41
C ASP A 90 6.49 6.27 15.93
N ALA A 91 7.66 6.73 15.51
CA ALA A 91 8.79 5.86 15.20
C ALA A 91 10.05 6.32 15.91
N ALA A 92 9.87 7.01 17.04
CA ALA A 92 10.99 7.37 17.89
C ALA A 92 11.69 6.08 18.35
N LYS A 93 13.02 6.11 18.42
CA LYS A 93 13.85 5.03 19.01
C LYS A 93 13.89 5.08 20.54
N ASP A 94 13.73 6.29 21.09
CA ASP A 94 13.79 6.57 22.53
C ASP A 94 12.37 6.78 23.08
N ARG A 95 12.13 6.38 24.33
CA ARG A 95 10.87 6.63 25.04
C ARG A 95 10.98 7.90 25.87
N THR A 96 10.01 8.79 25.70
CA THR A 96 9.82 10.00 26.50
C THR A 96 8.40 10.02 27.07
N ASP A 97 8.05 11.07 27.81
CA ASP A 97 6.68 11.26 28.30
C ASP A 97 5.65 11.46 27.18
N ASN A 98 6.08 11.68 25.94
CA ASN A 98 5.24 11.98 24.79
C ASN A 98 5.56 11.19 23.50
N ARG A 99 6.56 10.31 23.50
CA ARG A 99 6.99 9.48 22.34
C ARG A 99 7.52 8.10 22.78
N GLY A 100 7.64 7.18 21.85
CA GLY A 100 8.09 5.79 22.05
C GLY A 100 7.05 4.86 22.70
N ARG A 101 5.74 5.09 22.52
CA ARG A 101 4.65 4.30 23.15
C ARG A 101 3.82 3.44 22.18
N LEU A 102 4.45 2.92 21.13
CA LEU A 102 3.76 2.20 20.07
C LEU A 102 3.16 0.86 20.48
N ASP A 103 1.94 0.66 20.02
CA ASP A 103 1.22 -0.61 20.03
C ASP A 103 0.66 -0.81 18.63
N ILE A 104 0.95 -1.97 18.03
CA ILE A 104 0.52 -2.32 16.68
C ILE A 104 -0.99 -2.27 16.49
N TYR A 105 -1.75 -2.67 17.52
CA TYR A 105 -3.20 -2.58 17.48
C TYR A 105 -3.65 -1.12 17.40
N ASN A 106 -3.03 -0.23 18.19
CA ASN A 106 -3.33 1.19 18.13
C ASN A 106 -2.91 1.82 16.80
N ILE A 107 -1.77 1.41 16.22
CA ILE A 107 -1.37 1.87 14.89
C ILE A 107 -2.42 1.44 13.85
N ALA A 108 -2.86 0.18 13.89
CA ALA A 108 -3.83 -0.35 12.95
C ALA A 108 -5.22 0.28 13.09
N GLU A 109 -5.71 0.44 14.32
CA GLU A 109 -6.97 1.14 14.57
C GLU A 109 -6.89 2.63 14.19
N ASN A 110 -5.76 3.30 14.48
CA ASN A 110 -5.56 4.69 14.07
C ASN A 110 -5.49 4.82 12.54
N PHE A 111 -4.87 3.86 11.85
CA PHE A 111 -4.84 3.82 10.39
C PHE A 111 -6.25 3.64 9.83
N VAL A 112 -7.01 2.66 10.32
CA VAL A 112 -8.41 2.42 9.93
C VAL A 112 -9.24 3.69 10.12
N ASN A 113 -9.20 4.29 11.31
CA ASN A 113 -10.05 5.44 11.63
C ASN A 113 -9.61 6.73 10.92
N SER A 114 -8.30 7.00 10.88
CA SER A 114 -7.77 8.27 10.39
C SER A 114 -7.59 8.32 8.88
N MET A 115 -7.31 7.17 8.25
CA MET A 115 -7.03 7.08 6.82
C MET A 115 -8.28 6.64 6.02
N ILE A 116 -8.97 5.58 6.47
CA ILE A 116 -10.07 4.94 5.72
C ILE A 116 -11.45 5.45 6.19
N GLY A 117 -11.66 5.50 7.50
CA GLY A 117 -12.94 5.87 8.13
C GLY A 117 -13.20 7.38 8.19
N SER A 118 -12.17 8.21 8.08
CA SER A 118 -12.25 9.66 8.18
C SER A 118 -12.88 10.30 6.93
N ASP A 119 -13.92 11.09 7.10
CA ASP A 119 -14.56 11.85 6.01
C ASP A 119 -13.61 12.86 5.33
N ARG A 120 -12.52 13.25 6.01
CA ARG A 120 -11.51 14.18 5.47
C ARG A 120 -10.44 13.48 4.62
N VAL A 121 -10.21 12.19 4.85
CA VAL A 121 -9.16 11.42 4.15
C VAL A 121 -9.78 10.41 3.18
N CYS A 122 -10.68 9.55 3.68
CA CYS A 122 -11.50 8.60 2.93
C CYS A 122 -10.78 7.85 1.81
N VAL A 123 -9.55 7.38 2.08
CA VAL A 123 -8.76 6.65 1.08
C VAL A 123 -9.43 5.34 0.69
N GLY A 124 -9.31 4.96 -0.58
CA GLY A 124 -9.91 3.75 -1.12
C GLY A 124 -11.43 3.78 -1.18
N GLN A 125 -12.05 4.96 -1.02
CA GLN A 125 -13.51 5.09 -1.11
C GLN A 125 -14.01 5.60 -2.47
N ARG A 126 -13.11 5.99 -3.38
CA ARG A 126 -13.46 6.43 -4.74
C ARG A 126 -13.62 5.22 -5.66
N ALA A 127 -14.68 5.19 -6.47
CA ALA A 127 -14.90 4.08 -7.40
C ALA A 127 -13.94 4.20 -8.60
N GLY A 128 -13.34 3.07 -9.02
CA GLY A 128 -12.40 3.04 -10.15
C GLY A 128 -11.06 3.73 -9.92
N VAL A 129 -10.74 4.09 -8.67
CA VAL A 129 -9.46 4.69 -8.30
C VAL A 129 -8.67 3.68 -7.46
N PRO A 130 -7.65 3.02 -8.02
CA PRO A 130 -6.83 2.08 -7.27
C PRO A 130 -6.08 2.74 -6.11
N VAL A 131 -5.82 1.94 -5.09
CA VAL A 131 -4.96 2.24 -3.95
C VAL A 131 -3.67 1.44 -4.06
N ILE A 132 -2.55 2.13 -3.89
CA ILE A 132 -1.21 1.53 -3.77
C ILE A 132 -0.65 1.87 -2.39
N MET A 133 -0.13 0.87 -1.67
CA MET A 133 0.60 1.11 -0.43
C MET A 133 2.11 0.97 -0.71
N VAL A 134 2.87 2.01 -0.33
CA VAL A 134 4.31 2.09 -0.54
C VAL A 134 5.00 2.07 0.82
N GLY A 135 5.80 1.02 1.07
CA GLY A 135 6.51 0.83 2.33
C GLY A 135 8.00 0.95 2.16
N HIS A 136 8.67 1.66 3.06
CA HIS A 136 10.14 1.61 3.18
C HIS A 136 10.54 0.81 4.42
N SER A 137 11.46 -0.14 4.28
CA SER A 137 12.03 -0.89 5.41
C SER A 137 10.94 -1.46 6.33
N PHE A 138 10.97 -1.12 7.63
CA PHE A 138 9.94 -1.48 8.61
C PHE A 138 8.51 -1.06 8.21
N GLY A 139 8.35 0.04 7.47
CA GLY A 139 7.06 0.47 6.95
C GLY A 139 6.41 -0.59 6.07
N GLY A 140 7.20 -1.39 5.33
CA GLY A 140 6.67 -2.52 4.55
C GLY A 140 6.15 -3.67 5.42
N LEU A 141 6.84 -3.98 6.53
CA LEU A 141 6.34 -4.96 7.51
C LEU A 141 5.03 -4.49 8.15
N LEU A 142 4.94 -3.18 8.45
CA LEU A 142 3.73 -2.58 8.97
C LEU A 142 2.57 -2.68 7.97
N ILE A 143 2.81 -2.47 6.66
CA ILE A 143 1.77 -2.68 5.64
C ILE A 143 1.21 -4.10 5.69
N MET A 144 2.04 -5.13 5.83
CA MET A 144 1.57 -6.52 5.89
C MET A 144 0.63 -6.75 7.08
N GLU A 145 1.00 -6.26 8.27
CA GLU A 145 0.18 -6.39 9.47
C GLU A 145 -1.10 -5.53 9.38
N LEU A 146 -1.02 -4.32 8.81
CA LEU A 146 -2.19 -3.48 8.56
C LEU A 146 -3.20 -4.17 7.64
N VAL A 147 -2.75 -4.77 6.55
CA VAL A 147 -3.63 -5.47 5.60
C VAL A 147 -4.26 -6.70 6.26
N ASP A 148 -3.50 -7.49 7.02
CA ASP A 148 -4.04 -8.60 7.79
C ASP A 148 -5.13 -8.11 8.78
N HIS A 149 -4.84 -7.05 9.54
CA HIS A 149 -5.80 -6.45 10.48
C HIS A 149 -7.07 -5.94 9.78
N ILE A 150 -6.92 -5.17 8.70
CA ILE A 150 -8.04 -4.62 7.92
C ILE A 150 -8.88 -5.76 7.34
N SER A 151 -8.25 -6.79 6.79
CA SER A 151 -8.96 -7.94 6.20
C SER A 151 -9.80 -8.69 7.25
N LYS A 152 -9.28 -8.88 8.45
CA LYS A 152 -9.99 -9.50 9.58
C LYS A 152 -11.16 -8.65 10.05
N LYS A 153 -10.97 -7.33 10.14
CA LYS A 153 -12.00 -6.37 10.55
C LYS A 153 -13.10 -6.21 9.50
N ALA A 154 -12.76 -6.24 8.22
CA ALA A 154 -13.73 -6.15 7.13
C ALA A 154 -14.74 -7.32 7.13
N ARG A 155 -14.35 -8.48 7.68
CA ARG A 155 -15.24 -9.64 7.87
C ARG A 155 -16.19 -9.48 9.06
N GLN A 156 -15.96 -8.50 9.93
CA GLN A 156 -16.82 -8.24 11.08
C GLN A 156 -18.00 -7.36 10.65
N ASN A 157 -19.22 -7.82 10.90
CA ASN A 157 -20.43 -7.04 10.61
C ASN A 157 -20.57 -5.91 11.64
N GLY A 158 -20.29 -4.67 11.23
CA GLY A 158 -20.46 -3.49 12.07
C GLY A 158 -20.35 -2.18 11.29
N SER A 159 -21.13 -1.18 11.68
CA SER A 159 -21.13 0.15 11.04
C SER A 159 -19.77 0.84 11.09
N ALA A 160 -18.94 0.53 12.09
CA ALA A 160 -17.59 1.05 12.26
C ALA A 160 -16.60 0.61 11.15
N TYR A 161 -16.88 -0.51 10.46
CA TYR A 161 -15.96 -1.09 9.47
C TYR A 161 -16.52 -1.09 8.05
N LYS A 162 -17.63 -0.40 7.80
CA LYS A 162 -18.34 -0.38 6.50
C LYS A 162 -17.48 0.11 5.33
N ASN A 163 -16.44 0.90 5.58
CA ASN A 163 -15.54 1.43 4.56
C ASN A 163 -14.38 0.47 4.21
N LEU A 164 -14.14 -0.56 5.04
CA LEU A 164 -13.02 -1.48 4.85
C LEU A 164 -13.16 -2.39 3.62
N PRO A 165 -14.34 -3.01 3.34
CA PRO A 165 -14.50 -3.81 2.13
C PRO A 165 -14.19 -3.02 0.86
N LYS A 166 -14.64 -1.76 0.79
CA LYS A 166 -14.39 -0.88 -0.35
C LYS A 166 -12.90 -0.53 -0.50
N PHE A 167 -12.24 -0.24 0.62
CA PHE A 167 -10.79 -0.02 0.64
C PHE A 167 -10.04 -1.24 0.11
N LEU A 168 -10.38 -2.46 0.58
CA LEU A 168 -9.75 -3.70 0.15
C LEU A 168 -10.01 -3.99 -1.33
N ASN A 169 -11.22 -3.73 -1.83
CA ASN A 169 -11.54 -3.89 -3.25
C ASN A 169 -10.72 -2.95 -4.16
N ASN A 170 -10.41 -1.75 -3.66
CA ASN A 170 -9.59 -0.77 -4.34
C ASN A 170 -8.09 -0.94 -4.11
N LEU A 171 -7.66 -1.78 -3.16
CA LEU A 171 -6.23 -2.06 -2.96
C LEU A 171 -5.72 -2.91 -4.11
N LYS A 172 -4.79 -2.37 -4.90
CA LYS A 172 -4.31 -2.97 -6.16
C LYS A 172 -2.80 -3.12 -6.27
N GLY A 173 -2.04 -2.51 -5.38
CA GLY A 173 -0.59 -2.60 -5.40
C GLY A 173 0.09 -2.49 -4.04
N PHE A 174 1.17 -3.26 -3.90
CA PHE A 174 2.20 -3.05 -2.89
C PHE A 174 3.52 -2.72 -3.59
N PHE A 175 4.15 -1.62 -3.18
CA PHE A 175 5.50 -1.28 -3.59
C PHE A 175 6.42 -1.19 -2.38
N PHE A 176 7.51 -1.95 -2.37
CA PHE A 176 8.43 -1.99 -1.24
C PHE A 176 9.80 -1.43 -1.60
N TYR A 177 10.26 -0.43 -0.86
CA TYR A 177 11.64 0.00 -0.83
C TYR A 177 12.38 -0.74 0.29
N SER A 178 13.26 -1.66 -0.06
CA SER A 178 14.13 -2.39 0.88
C SER A 178 13.41 -2.92 2.12
N THR A 179 12.28 -3.59 1.93
CA THR A 179 11.54 -4.21 3.03
C THR A 179 12.14 -5.59 3.32
N PRO A 180 12.47 -5.92 4.58
CA PRO A 180 13.07 -7.21 4.90
C PRO A 180 12.01 -8.32 5.00
N HIS A 181 11.60 -8.92 3.89
CA HIS A 181 10.56 -9.96 3.86
C HIS A 181 11.00 -11.31 4.47
N LEU A 182 12.30 -11.54 4.68
CA LEU A 182 12.88 -12.77 5.25
C LEU A 182 13.60 -12.56 6.60
N ALA A 183 13.15 -11.58 7.37
CA ALA A 183 13.81 -11.08 8.58
C ALA A 183 15.15 -10.38 8.30
N LEU A 184 15.52 -9.47 9.19
CA LEU A 184 16.88 -8.96 9.28
C LEU A 184 17.79 -9.99 9.95
N GLN A 185 19.03 -10.04 9.49
CA GLN A 185 20.08 -10.84 10.12
C GLN A 185 20.37 -10.34 11.54
N ASP A 186 20.71 -11.25 12.45
CA ASP A 186 21.00 -10.91 13.85
C ASP A 186 22.10 -9.85 14.00
N ALA A 187 23.14 -9.90 13.16
CA ALA A 187 24.20 -8.89 13.16
C ALA A 187 23.66 -7.48 12.82
N VAL A 188 22.71 -7.37 11.89
CA VAL A 188 22.03 -6.12 11.57
C VAL A 188 21.16 -5.68 12.76
N VAL A 189 20.36 -6.59 13.31
CA VAL A 189 19.50 -6.30 14.48
C VAL A 189 20.33 -5.82 15.68
N GLN A 190 21.48 -6.42 15.94
CA GLN A 190 22.39 -6.03 17.02
C GLN A 190 23.02 -4.65 16.78
N ARG A 191 23.34 -4.28 15.54
CA ARG A 191 23.85 -2.94 15.23
C ARG A 191 22.77 -1.87 15.32
N LEU A 192 21.55 -2.18 14.87
CA LEU A 192 20.41 -1.28 14.95
C LEU A 192 19.90 -1.12 16.40
N PHE A 193 20.00 -2.18 17.22
CA PHE A 193 19.51 -2.24 18.58
C PHE A 193 20.54 -2.89 19.54
N PRO A 194 21.69 -2.23 19.79
CA PRO A 194 22.81 -2.78 20.57
C PRO A 194 22.44 -3.09 22.03
N SER A 195 22.37 -4.37 22.41
CA SER A 195 22.01 -4.78 23.78
C SER A 195 23.27 -5.16 24.58
N GLY A 196 23.46 -4.66 25.82
CA GLY A 196 24.59 -5.05 26.69
C GLY A 196 24.86 -4.11 27.88
N ASP A 197 25.74 -4.54 28.81
CA ASP A 197 26.05 -3.86 30.09
C ASP A 197 26.69 -2.46 29.94
N ASN A 198 27.24 -2.15 28.76
CA ASN A 198 27.86 -0.86 28.43
C ASN A 198 26.88 0.13 27.78
N VAL A 199 25.60 -0.22 27.66
CA VAL A 199 24.56 0.70 27.20
C VAL A 199 24.10 1.50 28.43
N PRO A 200 24.22 2.84 28.44
CA PRO A 200 23.74 3.63 29.56
C PRO A 200 22.27 3.28 29.84
N VAL A 201 21.95 3.00 31.11
CA VAL A 201 20.62 2.59 31.62
C VAL A 201 19.44 3.45 31.10
N VAL A 202 19.75 4.64 30.57
CA VAL A 202 18.83 5.60 29.95
C VAL A 202 18.35 5.20 28.54
N ARG A 203 19.01 4.30 27.81
CA ARG A 203 18.51 3.75 26.53
C ARG A 203 17.59 2.56 26.78
N THR A 204 16.45 2.81 27.43
CA THR A 204 15.40 1.80 27.55
C THR A 204 14.87 1.51 26.14
N TYR A 205 15.13 0.32 25.61
CA TYR A 205 14.55 -0.15 24.36
C TYR A 205 13.03 0.03 24.42
N ASN A 206 12.52 0.89 23.55
CA ASN A 206 11.13 1.32 23.61
C ASN A 206 10.19 0.31 22.91
N ALA A 207 8.90 0.63 22.91
CA ALA A 207 7.88 -0.23 22.32
C ALA A 207 8.06 -0.43 20.80
N LEU A 208 8.70 0.51 20.09
CA LEU A 208 9.05 0.33 18.67
C LEU A 208 10.11 -0.75 18.47
N THR A 209 11.12 -0.82 19.34
CA THR A 209 12.15 -1.88 19.27
C THR A 209 11.53 -3.23 19.55
N THR A 210 10.65 -3.32 20.56
CA THR A 210 9.91 -4.54 20.86
C THR A 210 9.02 -4.95 19.68
N LEU A 211 8.27 -4.00 19.11
CA LEU A 211 7.43 -4.23 17.95
C LEU A 211 8.25 -4.65 16.73
N PHE A 212 9.39 -4.00 16.49
CA PHE A 212 10.33 -4.37 15.43
C PHE A 212 10.78 -5.81 15.60
N LYS A 213 11.28 -6.18 16.78
CA LYS A 213 11.74 -7.54 17.08
C LYS A 213 10.60 -8.56 16.95
N GLN A 214 9.38 -8.20 17.32
CA GLN A 214 8.20 -9.05 17.17
C GLN A 214 7.86 -9.28 15.68
N LEU A 215 7.72 -8.21 14.90
CA LEU A 215 7.41 -8.30 13.47
C LEU A 215 8.54 -8.99 12.70
N ASN A 216 9.80 -8.80 13.09
CA ASN A 216 10.93 -9.50 12.50
C ASN A 216 10.90 -11.01 12.79
N LYS A 217 10.42 -11.44 13.96
CA LYS A 217 10.20 -12.86 14.29
C LYS A 217 9.01 -13.44 13.51
N ASP A 218 7.95 -12.65 13.37
CA ASP A 218 6.70 -13.07 12.72
C ASP A 218 6.72 -12.88 11.20
N VAL A 219 7.81 -12.36 10.63
CA VAL A 219 7.87 -11.91 9.23
C VAL A 219 7.53 -13.00 8.23
N ALA A 220 7.91 -14.25 8.49
CA ALA A 220 7.56 -15.38 7.63
C ALA A 220 6.03 -15.55 7.53
N ARG A 221 5.32 -15.46 8.67
CA ARG A 221 3.85 -15.51 8.74
C ARG A 221 3.23 -14.30 8.04
N LEU A 222 3.77 -13.10 8.28
CA LEU A 222 3.28 -11.87 7.67
C LEU A 222 3.43 -11.90 6.15
N HIS A 223 4.59 -12.29 5.67
CA HIS A 223 4.90 -12.41 4.26
C HIS A 223 4.01 -13.47 3.60
N GLU A 224 3.87 -14.65 4.18
CA GLU A 224 2.98 -15.70 3.67
C GLU A 224 1.53 -15.21 3.59
N GLY A 225 1.04 -14.56 4.65
CA GLY A 225 -0.31 -14.00 4.70
C GLY A 225 -0.53 -12.94 3.61
N MET A 226 0.40 -11.99 3.47
CA MET A 226 0.34 -10.96 2.45
C MET A 226 0.40 -11.55 1.04
N THR A 227 1.27 -12.52 0.77
CA THR A 227 1.44 -13.12 -0.57
C THR A 227 0.18 -13.88 -0.98
N LYS A 228 -0.39 -14.67 -0.06
CA LYS A 228 -1.68 -15.33 -0.29
C LYS A 228 -2.81 -14.32 -0.52
N TYR A 229 -2.87 -13.27 0.30
CA TYR A 229 -3.87 -12.23 0.15
C TYR A 229 -3.75 -11.54 -1.21
N ALA A 230 -2.53 -11.16 -1.60
CA ALA A 230 -2.26 -10.50 -2.87
C ALA A 230 -2.63 -11.37 -4.07
N ALA A 231 -2.22 -12.64 -4.07
CA ALA A 231 -2.56 -13.59 -5.12
C ALA A 231 -4.08 -13.77 -5.27
N ASN A 232 -4.81 -13.90 -4.16
CA ASN A 232 -6.25 -14.12 -4.17
C ASN A 232 -7.07 -12.90 -4.63
N HIS A 233 -6.50 -11.69 -4.54
CA HIS A 233 -7.20 -10.44 -4.86
C HIS A 233 -6.62 -9.72 -6.09
N GLY A 234 -5.69 -10.35 -6.81
CA GLY A 234 -5.04 -9.75 -7.99
C GLY A 234 -4.25 -8.49 -7.66
N ILE A 235 -3.65 -8.42 -6.47
CA ILE A 235 -2.82 -7.29 -6.04
C ILE A 235 -1.41 -7.52 -6.56
N GLU A 236 -0.88 -6.54 -7.29
CA GLU A 236 0.50 -6.60 -7.79
C GLU A 236 1.49 -6.25 -6.68
N VAL A 237 2.60 -6.98 -6.60
CA VAL A 237 3.68 -6.72 -5.65
C VAL A 237 4.94 -6.42 -6.43
N SER A 238 5.52 -5.24 -6.21
CA SER A 238 6.81 -4.84 -6.80
C SER A 238 7.69 -4.20 -5.74
N GLY A 239 8.96 -4.00 -6.05
CA GLY A 239 9.83 -3.30 -5.15
C GLY A 239 11.15 -2.86 -5.76
N ALA A 240 11.89 -2.15 -4.94
CA ALA A 240 13.24 -1.72 -5.21
C ALA A 240 14.10 -1.95 -3.96
N PHE A 241 15.38 -2.29 -4.12
CA PHE A 241 16.25 -2.59 -2.99
C PHE A 241 17.58 -1.86 -3.09
N GLU A 242 18.17 -1.55 -1.94
CA GLU A 242 19.52 -1.00 -1.86
C GLU A 242 20.53 -1.96 -2.52
N SER A 243 21.53 -1.45 -3.22
CA SER A 243 22.69 -2.24 -3.62
C SER A 243 23.90 -1.93 -2.75
N ASN A 244 24.00 -0.72 -2.20
CA ASN A 244 25.14 -0.31 -1.39
C ASN A 244 24.95 -0.72 0.07
N GLU A 245 26.07 -0.77 0.79
CA GLU A 245 26.06 -0.89 2.25
C GLU A 245 25.71 0.45 2.88
N THR A 246 25.15 0.39 4.09
CA THR A 246 24.69 1.57 4.83
C THR A 246 25.68 1.87 5.93
N ASP A 247 26.16 3.11 5.96
CA ASP A 247 26.89 3.65 7.10
C ASP A 247 25.89 4.03 8.21
N LEU A 248 26.00 3.35 9.34
CA LEU A 248 25.15 3.59 10.52
C LEU A 248 25.78 4.60 11.50
N GLY A 249 26.97 5.12 11.19
CA GLY A 249 27.78 5.95 12.08
C GLY A 249 28.63 5.14 13.07
N ASP A 250 29.06 5.82 14.14
CA ASP A 250 29.78 5.21 15.28
C ASP A 250 31.11 4.48 14.94
N ASN A 251 31.78 4.86 13.85
CA ASN A 251 33.00 4.20 13.33
C ASN A 251 32.80 2.69 13.07
N LEU A 252 31.57 2.26 12.78
CA LEU A 252 31.27 0.89 12.39
C LEU A 252 31.51 0.72 10.88
N GLU A 253 32.03 -0.44 10.48
CA GLU A 253 32.06 -0.81 9.06
C GLU A 253 30.65 -0.73 8.46
N PRO A 254 30.47 -0.16 7.25
CA PRO A 254 29.18 -0.19 6.56
C PRO A 254 28.61 -1.60 6.49
N ILE A 255 27.27 -1.72 6.49
CA ILE A 255 26.60 -3.01 6.48
C ILE A 255 25.43 -3.04 5.52
N LYS A 256 25.22 -4.19 4.88
CA LYS A 256 23.99 -4.48 4.15
C LYS A 256 22.82 -4.67 5.12
N ILE A 257 21.86 -3.74 5.14
CA ILE A 257 20.71 -3.84 6.05
C ILE A 257 19.77 -4.94 5.56
N VAL A 258 19.33 -4.88 4.30
CA VAL A 258 18.43 -5.86 3.68
C VAL A 258 19.12 -6.53 2.50
N THR A 259 19.14 -7.86 2.52
CA THR A 259 19.68 -8.65 1.39
C THR A 259 18.72 -8.62 0.21
N GLU A 260 19.24 -8.78 -1.01
CA GLU A 260 18.41 -8.90 -2.22
C GLU A 260 17.35 -10.01 -2.08
N ALA A 261 17.74 -11.18 -1.56
CA ALA A 261 16.81 -12.28 -1.32
C ALA A 261 15.67 -11.89 -0.36
N SER A 262 15.97 -11.10 0.68
CA SER A 262 14.97 -10.62 1.62
C SER A 262 14.08 -9.53 1.02
N ALA A 263 14.63 -8.64 0.19
CA ALA A 263 13.86 -7.57 -0.46
C ALA A 263 13.00 -8.06 -1.63
N GLY A 264 13.44 -9.08 -2.35
CA GLY A 264 12.77 -9.62 -3.54
C GLY A 264 11.71 -10.68 -3.28
N CYS A 265 11.59 -11.16 -2.04
CA CYS A 265 10.70 -12.27 -1.72
C CYS A 265 9.24 -11.90 -2.05
N GLY A 266 8.62 -12.64 -2.98
CA GLY A 266 7.24 -12.44 -3.42
C GLY A 266 6.99 -11.23 -4.32
N ALA A 267 8.03 -10.48 -4.73
CA ALA A 267 7.90 -9.40 -5.69
C ALA A 267 7.86 -9.95 -7.13
N GLY A 268 6.89 -9.50 -7.93
CA GLY A 268 6.83 -9.79 -9.37
C GLY A 268 7.88 -9.03 -10.17
N THR A 269 8.30 -7.86 -9.69
CA THR A 269 9.42 -7.08 -10.26
C THR A 269 10.23 -6.46 -9.13
N LEU A 270 11.56 -6.58 -9.23
CA LEU A 270 12.51 -6.04 -8.26
C LEU A 270 13.60 -5.23 -8.98
N SER A 271 13.81 -3.99 -8.55
CA SER A 271 14.85 -3.10 -9.10
C SER A 271 16.00 -2.89 -8.11
N ALA A 272 17.24 -3.15 -8.54
CA ALA A 272 18.43 -2.81 -7.77
C ALA A 272 18.73 -1.31 -7.88
N ILE A 273 18.83 -0.61 -6.74
CA ILE A 273 19.10 0.82 -6.66
C ILE A 273 20.49 1.03 -6.07
N ARG A 274 21.31 1.82 -6.76
CA ARG A 274 22.69 2.16 -6.34
C ARG A 274 22.77 3.17 -5.21
N GLU A 275 22.01 2.89 -4.16
CA GLU A 275 21.89 3.70 -2.94
C GLU A 275 21.99 2.80 -1.71
N ASP A 276 22.23 3.43 -0.56
CA ASP A 276 22.15 2.79 0.75
C ASP A 276 20.67 2.61 1.21
N HIS A 277 20.48 2.01 2.38
CA HIS A 277 19.16 1.71 2.92
C HIS A 277 18.29 2.94 3.19
N PHE A 278 18.89 4.10 3.51
CA PHE A 278 18.14 5.32 3.79
C PHE A 278 17.79 6.07 2.51
N ASN A 279 18.68 6.03 1.52
CA ASN A 279 18.57 6.78 0.27
C ASN A 279 17.90 5.99 -0.86
N VAL A 280 17.67 4.68 -0.70
CA VAL A 280 16.94 3.85 -1.67
C VAL A 280 15.57 4.43 -2.06
N CYS A 281 14.89 5.13 -1.14
CA CYS A 281 13.59 5.77 -1.37
C CYS A 281 13.65 7.30 -1.55
N ARG A 282 14.85 7.86 -1.71
CA ARG A 282 15.11 9.29 -1.87
C ARG A 282 15.73 9.57 -3.23
N PRO A 283 14.92 9.74 -4.29
CA PRO A 283 15.41 10.10 -5.61
C PRO A 283 16.06 11.49 -5.60
N THR A 284 17.00 11.72 -6.51
CA THR A 284 17.60 13.06 -6.73
C THR A 284 16.74 13.88 -7.69
N ASP A 285 16.04 13.22 -8.61
CA ASP A 285 15.19 13.84 -9.64
C ASP A 285 14.16 12.83 -10.20
N VAL A 286 13.32 13.30 -11.13
CA VAL A 286 12.30 12.48 -11.79
C VAL A 286 12.87 11.37 -12.67
N GLN A 287 14.16 11.38 -13.01
CA GLN A 287 14.80 10.34 -13.83
C GLN A 287 15.50 9.28 -12.98
N SER A 288 15.54 9.48 -11.65
CA SER A 288 16.17 8.56 -10.71
C SER A 288 15.51 7.19 -10.76
N SER A 289 16.30 6.12 -10.83
CA SER A 289 15.80 4.76 -11.01
C SER A 289 14.88 4.28 -9.88
N ASN A 290 15.12 4.74 -8.65
CA ASN A 290 14.25 4.45 -7.52
C ASN A 290 12.86 5.08 -7.65
N TYR A 291 12.76 6.28 -8.22
CA TYR A 291 11.48 6.91 -8.53
C TYR A 291 10.81 6.28 -9.75
N GLN A 292 11.56 6.07 -10.85
CA GLN A 292 11.02 5.48 -12.07
C GLN A 292 10.47 4.06 -11.85
N ALA A 293 11.09 3.26 -10.99
CA ALA A 293 10.56 1.95 -10.62
C ALA A 293 9.13 2.03 -10.03
N LEU A 294 8.84 3.05 -9.21
CA LEU A 294 7.51 3.29 -8.68
C LEU A 294 6.58 3.93 -9.72
N ALA A 295 7.07 4.88 -10.52
CA ALA A 295 6.28 5.50 -11.58
C ALA A 295 5.78 4.47 -12.60
N ASP A 296 6.65 3.57 -13.06
CA ASP A 296 6.31 2.46 -13.94
C ASP A 296 5.25 1.54 -13.31
N PHE A 297 5.39 1.24 -12.02
CA PHE A 297 4.43 0.44 -11.28
C PHE A 297 3.05 1.11 -11.18
N VAL A 298 3.02 2.42 -10.92
CA VAL A 298 1.80 3.22 -10.91
C VAL A 298 1.12 3.18 -12.28
N VAL A 299 1.87 3.37 -13.38
CA VAL A 299 1.32 3.31 -14.74
C VAL A 299 0.73 1.94 -15.06
N ARG A 300 1.43 0.86 -14.72
CA ARG A 300 0.91 -0.51 -14.93
C ARG A 300 -0.43 -0.72 -14.22
N ILE A 301 -0.52 -0.36 -12.94
CA ILE A 301 -1.76 -0.53 -12.16
C ILE A 301 -2.87 0.32 -12.76
N VAL A 302 -2.65 1.61 -13.00
CA VAL A 302 -3.69 2.50 -13.49
C VAL A 302 -4.21 2.07 -14.87
N ASN A 303 -3.33 1.64 -15.77
CA ASN A 303 -3.75 1.17 -17.10
C ASN A 303 -4.56 -0.12 -17.01
N ARG A 304 -4.11 -1.10 -16.20
CA ARG A 304 -4.85 -2.35 -15.98
C ARG A 304 -6.26 -2.07 -15.47
N GLU A 305 -6.40 -1.20 -14.46
CA GLU A 305 -7.73 -0.89 -13.92
C GLU A 305 -8.60 -0.13 -14.94
N LYS A 306 -8.02 0.75 -15.76
CA LYS A 306 -8.76 1.43 -16.85
C LYS A 306 -9.29 0.43 -17.89
N GLU A 307 -8.48 -0.55 -18.28
CA GLU A 307 -8.85 -1.61 -19.24
C GLU A 307 -9.97 -2.50 -18.68
N GLU A 308 -9.86 -2.96 -17.44
CA GLU A 308 -10.91 -3.76 -16.77
C GLU A 308 -12.25 -3.01 -16.72
N HIS A 309 -12.22 -1.68 -16.52
CA HIS A 309 -13.43 -0.86 -16.46
C HIS A 309 -14.00 -0.57 -17.85
N SER A 310 -13.16 -0.40 -18.88
CA SER A 310 -13.64 -0.23 -20.26
C SER A 310 -14.28 -1.50 -20.80
N ASP A 311 -13.73 -2.67 -20.49
CA ASP A 311 -14.28 -3.96 -20.92
C ASP A 311 -15.64 -4.24 -20.27
N ALA A 312 -15.81 -3.87 -19.00
CA ALA A 312 -17.10 -3.93 -18.32
C ALA A 312 -18.13 -2.93 -18.88
N ALA A 313 -17.69 -1.76 -19.38
CA ALA A 313 -18.56 -0.73 -19.94
C ALA A 313 -18.96 -0.99 -21.42
N GLY A 314 -18.08 -1.64 -22.19
CA GLY A 314 -18.30 -2.00 -23.60
C GLY A 314 -19.27 -3.16 -23.83
N LEU A 315 -19.62 -3.89 -22.78
CA LEU A 315 -20.76 -4.81 -22.76
C LEU A 315 -22.05 -3.97 -22.64
N ASP A 316 -22.77 -3.79 -23.75
CA ASP A 316 -24.09 -3.14 -23.80
C ASP A 316 -25.16 -4.04 -23.16
N LEU A 317 -24.98 -4.31 -21.88
CA LEU A 317 -25.91 -5.07 -21.06
C LEU A 317 -26.95 -4.10 -20.48
N PRO A 318 -28.25 -4.50 -20.44
CA PRO A 318 -29.26 -3.76 -19.68
C PRO A 318 -28.78 -3.53 -18.25
N GLU A 319 -29.23 -2.46 -17.57
CA GLU A 319 -28.85 -2.12 -16.18
C GLU A 319 -28.84 -3.33 -15.20
N VAL A 320 -29.78 -4.25 -15.38
CA VAL A 320 -29.86 -5.51 -14.64
C VAL A 320 -28.70 -6.45 -14.98
N GLY A 321 -28.33 -6.57 -16.27
CA GLY A 321 -27.20 -7.35 -16.75
C GLY A 321 -25.83 -6.79 -16.33
N LYS A 322 -25.67 -5.46 -16.26
CA LYS A 322 -24.44 -4.85 -15.71
C LYS A 322 -24.24 -5.18 -14.24
N LYS A 323 -25.30 -5.10 -13.43
CA LYS A 323 -25.26 -5.51 -12.02
C LYS A 323 -24.98 -7.00 -11.86
N VAL A 324 -25.58 -7.85 -12.69
CA VAL A 324 -25.34 -9.30 -12.65
C VAL A 324 -23.92 -9.66 -13.11
N PHE A 325 -23.38 -8.98 -14.11
CA PHE A 325 -22.00 -9.20 -14.58
C PHE A 325 -20.95 -8.75 -13.56
N LEU A 326 -21.13 -7.56 -12.97
CA LEU A 326 -20.30 -7.10 -11.85
C LEU A 326 -20.41 -8.03 -10.65
N PHE A 327 -21.62 -8.48 -10.30
CA PHE A 327 -21.84 -9.47 -9.25
C PHE A 327 -21.18 -10.83 -9.58
N HIS A 328 -21.13 -11.23 -10.85
CA HIS A 328 -20.43 -12.46 -11.27
C HIS A 328 -18.91 -12.33 -11.18
N LEU A 329 -18.36 -11.15 -11.50
CA LEU A 329 -16.94 -10.85 -11.31
C LEU A 329 -16.56 -10.83 -9.82
N GLU A 330 -17.41 -10.23 -8.98
CA GLU A 330 -17.27 -10.22 -7.53
C GLU A 330 -17.40 -11.64 -6.94
N ALA A 331 -18.39 -12.42 -7.35
CA ALA A 331 -18.59 -13.81 -6.90
C ALA A 331 -17.51 -14.78 -7.40
N ARG A 332 -16.91 -14.54 -8.57
CA ARG A 332 -15.71 -15.27 -9.03
C ARG A 332 -14.49 -14.95 -8.17
N ARG A 333 -14.36 -13.71 -7.69
CA ARG A 333 -13.28 -13.31 -6.76
C ARG A 333 -13.51 -13.87 -5.34
N GLU A 334 -14.76 -13.96 -4.86
CA GLU A 334 -15.09 -14.52 -3.54
C GLU A 334 -14.98 -16.07 -3.46
N ASN A 335 -15.23 -16.79 -4.56
CA ASN A 335 -15.17 -18.26 -4.59
C ASN A 335 -13.77 -18.88 -4.56
N TYR A 336 -12.69 -18.09 -4.66
CA TYR A 336 -11.32 -18.58 -4.44
C TYR A 336 -10.94 -18.68 -2.94
N GLY A 337 -11.89 -18.45 -2.02
CA GLY A 337 -11.65 -18.42 -0.58
C GLY A 337 -12.33 -19.49 0.29
N SER A 338 -13.12 -20.43 -0.26
CA SER A 338 -13.81 -21.42 0.57
C SER A 338 -13.80 -22.86 0.02
N GLU A 339 -12.81 -23.64 0.41
CA GLU A 339 -12.99 -25.10 0.52
C GLU A 339 -13.92 -25.39 1.71
N ASN A 340 -15.25 -25.33 1.51
CA ASN A 340 -16.29 -26.11 2.23
C ASN A 340 -17.72 -25.54 2.17
N GLN A 341 -18.13 -24.87 1.09
CA GLN A 341 -19.56 -24.74 0.82
C GLN A 341 -19.85 -25.08 -0.64
N SER A 342 -20.56 -26.21 -0.84
CA SER A 342 -21.11 -26.61 -2.13
C SER A 342 -21.98 -25.47 -2.67
N PRO A 343 -21.70 -24.95 -3.89
CA PRO A 343 -22.58 -23.97 -4.51
C PRO A 343 -23.92 -24.65 -4.83
N ASN A 344 -25.01 -23.99 -4.49
CA ASN A 344 -26.35 -24.42 -4.90
C ASN A 344 -26.50 -24.20 -6.42
N TRP A 345 -26.03 -25.18 -7.19
CA TRP A 345 -25.98 -25.19 -8.66
C TRP A 345 -27.32 -24.87 -9.32
N ARG A 346 -28.43 -25.06 -8.59
CA ARG A 346 -29.79 -24.74 -9.05
C ARG A 346 -30.02 -23.24 -9.24
N PHE A 347 -29.36 -22.37 -8.48
CA PHE A 347 -29.51 -20.92 -8.62
C PHE A 347 -28.70 -20.37 -9.81
N LEU A 348 -27.50 -20.92 -10.03
CA LEU A 348 -26.67 -20.57 -11.20
C LEU A 348 -27.29 -21.07 -12.51
N ALA A 349 -27.85 -22.28 -12.53
CA ALA A 349 -28.57 -22.80 -13.70
C ALA A 349 -29.85 -22.01 -14.02
N TYR A 350 -30.56 -21.50 -13.01
CA TYR A 350 -31.74 -20.66 -13.21
C TYR A 350 -31.40 -19.30 -13.84
N LEU A 351 -30.27 -18.70 -13.45
CA LEU A 351 -29.80 -17.43 -14.00
C LEU A 351 -29.23 -17.56 -15.42
N ASP A 352 -28.51 -18.65 -15.71
CA ASP A 352 -28.03 -18.95 -17.07
C ASP A 352 -29.18 -19.17 -18.06
N HIS A 353 -30.30 -19.72 -17.58
CA HIS A 353 -31.51 -19.88 -18.37
C HIS A 353 -32.21 -18.52 -18.63
N GLN A 354 -32.18 -17.58 -17.69
CA GLN A 354 -32.74 -16.23 -17.85
C GLN A 354 -31.94 -15.39 -18.86
N VAL A 355 -30.60 -15.50 -18.86
CA VAL A 355 -29.73 -14.79 -19.80
C VAL A 355 -29.94 -15.29 -21.24
N ASN A 356 -30.06 -16.61 -21.45
CA ASN A 356 -30.34 -17.18 -22.79
C ASN A 356 -31.75 -16.88 -23.33
N LEU A 357 -32.73 -16.68 -22.45
CA LEU A 357 -34.08 -16.24 -22.87
C LEU A 357 -34.09 -14.77 -23.32
N SER A 358 -33.21 -13.92 -22.77
CA SER A 358 -33.11 -12.50 -23.17
C SER A 358 -32.42 -12.27 -24.51
N THR A 359 -31.46 -13.13 -24.89
CA THR A 359 -30.72 -13.03 -26.16
C THR A 359 -31.47 -13.65 -27.34
N SER A 360 -32.38 -14.60 -27.10
CA SER A 360 -33.20 -15.24 -28.13
C SER A 360 -34.47 -14.49 -28.50
N ALA A 361 -34.89 -13.49 -27.70
CA ALA A 361 -36.11 -12.70 -27.94
C ALA A 361 -35.94 -11.56 -28.97
N LEU A 362 -34.75 -11.36 -29.54
CA LEU A 362 -34.46 -10.31 -30.54
C LEU A 362 -34.54 -10.79 -32.01
N ALA A 363 -35.00 -12.02 -32.27
CA ALA A 363 -35.20 -12.53 -33.62
C ALA A 363 -36.67 -12.96 -33.85
N SER A 364 -37.41 -12.13 -34.61
CA SER A 364 -38.70 -12.39 -35.26
C SER A 364 -39.99 -12.39 -34.41
N PRO A 365 -41.05 -11.66 -34.84
CA PRO A 365 -42.37 -11.69 -34.20
C PRO A 365 -43.29 -12.68 -34.92
N THR A 366 -43.57 -13.85 -34.34
CA THR A 366 -44.87 -14.52 -34.53
C THR A 366 -45.12 -15.65 -33.53
N THR A 367 -46.34 -15.65 -33.01
CA THR A 367 -47.04 -16.76 -32.32
C THR A 367 -46.79 -16.90 -30.82
N ALA A 368 -47.75 -16.37 -30.07
CA ALA A 368 -48.07 -16.83 -28.72
C ALA A 368 -48.64 -18.26 -28.78
N LEU A 369 -48.24 -19.13 -27.85
CA LEU A 369 -49.13 -20.05 -27.11
C LEU A 369 -48.35 -20.82 -26.02
N SER A 370 -48.89 -20.77 -24.80
CA SER A 370 -48.92 -21.78 -23.73
C SER A 370 -47.68 -22.66 -23.44
N ILE A 371 -47.23 -22.65 -22.18
CA ILE A 371 -47.38 -23.80 -21.24
C ILE A 371 -47.07 -23.36 -19.80
N VAL A 372 -48.03 -23.65 -18.94
CA VAL A 372 -48.00 -23.68 -17.47
C VAL A 372 -47.43 -25.04 -17.03
N ALA A 373 -46.55 -25.10 -16.03
CA ALA A 373 -46.64 -26.00 -14.86
C ALA A 373 -45.28 -26.31 -14.19
N ALA A 374 -45.28 -26.20 -12.86
CA ALA A 374 -44.58 -27.02 -11.86
C ALA A 374 -43.04 -27.01 -11.78
N VAL A 375 -42.50 -26.33 -10.75
CA VAL A 375 -41.79 -26.84 -9.55
C VAL A 375 -40.96 -25.71 -8.93
#